data_AF-A0A2G8MXJ2-F1
#
_entry.id   AF-A0A2G8MXJ2-F1
#
_cell.length_a   1.000
_cell.length_b   1.000
_cell.length_c   1.000
_cell.angle_alpha   90.00
_cell.angle_beta   90.00
_cell.angle_gamma   90.00
#
_symmetry.space_group_name_H-M   'P 1'
#
loop_
_entity.id
_entity.type
_entity.pdbx_description
1 polymer ?
#
loop_
_entity_poly.entity_id
_entity_poly.type
_entity_poly.pdbx_seq_one_letter_code
_entity_poly.pdbx_strand_id
1 'polypeptide(L)' 'MIQKNEQAFLSIFKQILAEQAKTNELLASFLQALAEDQGLDPDAAPQAYLSGAPIRGGS' A
#
# COMPACT_ATOMS: atom_id res chain seq x y z
N MET A 1 -37.58 4.98 5.35
CA MET A 1 -36.36 4.76 6.17
C MET A 1 -35.35 3.86 5.46
N ILE A 2 -35.77 2.71 4.91
CA ILE A 2 -34.89 1.72 4.23
C ILE A 2 -34.09 2.33 3.06
N GLN A 3 -34.72 3.07 2.14
CA GLN A 3 -34.04 3.70 1.00
C GLN A 3 -32.97 4.74 1.39
N LYS A 4 -33.15 5.44 2.52
CA LYS A 4 -32.17 6.43 3.01
C LYS A 4 -30.90 5.73 3.50
N ASN A 5 -31.04 4.56 4.11
CA ASN A 5 -29.92 3.76 4.58
C ASN A 5 -29.14 3.14 3.40
N GLU A 6 -29.85 2.72 2.35
CA GLU A 6 -29.23 2.20 1.13
C GLU A 6 -28.41 3.28 0.39
N GLN A 7 -28.93 4.50 0.27
CA GLN A 7 -28.17 5.61 -0.32
C GLN A 7 -26.93 5.98 0.51
N ALA A 8 -27.06 6.00 1.85
CA ALA A 8 -25.93 6.25 2.74
C ALA A 8 -24.86 5.15 2.60
N PHE A 9 -25.28 3.88 2.54
CA PHE A 9 -24.39 2.75 2.31
C PHE A 9 -23.65 2.88 0.97
N LEU A 10 -24.37 3.13 -0.12
CA LEU A 10 -23.76 3.28 -1.45
C LEU A 10 -22.77 4.45 -1.50
N SER A 11 -23.05 5.55 -0.78
CA SER A 11 -22.14 6.68 -0.68
C SER A 11 -20.83 6.29 0.02
N ILE A 12 -20.92 5.65 1.19
CA ILE A 12 -19.76 5.22 1.96
C ILE A 12 -18.97 4.16 1.19
N PHE A 13 -19.66 3.19 0.58
CA PHE A 13 -19.04 2.14 -0.20
C PHE A 13 -18.22 2.70 -1.38
N LYS A 14 -18.76 3.68 -2.11
CA LYS A 14 -18.03 4.38 -3.18
C LYS A 14 -16.79 5.12 -2.66
N GLN A 15 -16.87 5.75 -1.49
CA GLN A 15 -15.73 6.43 -0.87
C GLN A 15 -14.62 5.42 -0.52
N ILE A 16 -14.98 4.26 0.05
CA ILE A 16 -14.01 3.20 0.38
C ILE A 16 -13.33 2.67 -0.88
N LEU A 17 -14.08 2.42 -1.95
CA LEU A 17 -13.50 1.96 -3.23
C LEU A 17 -12.54 2.99 -3.83
N ALA A 18 -12.86 4.28 -3.74
CA ALA A 18 -11.98 5.35 -4.21
C ALA A 18 -10.67 5.41 -3.41
N GLU A 19 -10.73 5.26 -2.09
CA GLU A 19 -9.52 5.21 -1.24
C GLU A 19 -8.69 3.95 -1.48
N GLN A 20 -9.32 2.79 -1.74
CA GLN A 20 -8.62 1.58 -2.14
C GLN A 20 -7.89 1.76 -3.49
N ALA A 21 -8.54 2.40 -4.48
CA ALA A 21 -7.91 2.67 -5.77
C ALA A 21 -6.65 3.55 -5.62
N LYS A 22 -6.74 4.64 -4.84
CA LYS A 22 -5.59 5.51 -4.54
C LYS A 22 -4.47 4.76 -3.83
N THR A 23 -4.83 3.90 -2.87
CA THR A 23 -3.84 3.08 -2.13
C THR A 23 -3.10 2.13 -3.07
N ASN A 24 -3.82 1.52 -4.01
CA ASN A 24 -3.23 0.64 -5.01
C ASN A 24 -2.33 1.39 -5.99
N GLU A 25 -2.72 2.60 -6.43
CA GLU A 25 -1.88 3.46 -7.28
C GLU A 25 -0.58 3.88 -6.57
N LEU A 26 -0.67 4.24 -5.29
CA LEU A 26 0.50 4.57 -4.48
C LEU A 26 1.43 3.35 -4.31
N LEU A 27 0.86 2.18 -4.03
CA LEU A 27 1.63 0.95 -3.90
C LEU A 27 2.33 0.57 -5.21
N ALA A 28 1.63 0.69 -6.34
CA ALA A 28 2.22 0.45 -7.66
C ALA A 28 3.39 1.41 -7.93
N SER A 29 3.22 2.70 -7.62
CA SER A 29 4.27 3.71 -7.76
C SER A 29 5.49 3.42 -6.88
N PHE A 30 5.25 2.97 -5.64
CA PHE A 30 6.32 2.58 -4.72
C PHE A 30 7.09 1.36 -5.22
N LEU A 31 6.39 0.32 -5.71
CA LEU A 31 7.02 -0.86 -6.30
C LEU A 31 7.83 -0.50 -7.55
N GLN A 32 7.32 0.40 -8.39
CA GLN A 32 8.05 0.89 -9.55
C GLN A 32 9.33 1.63 -9.14
N ALA A 33 9.25 2.54 -8.17
CA ALA A 33 10.43 3.24 -7.66
C ALA A 33 11.48 2.28 -7.07
N LEU A 34 11.05 1.24 -6.34
CA LEU A 34 11.94 0.18 -5.85
C LEU A 34 12.56 -0.65 -6.97
N ALA A 35 11.86 -0.86 -8.09
CA ALA A 35 12.41 -1.58 -9.23
C ALA A 35 13.41 -0.73 -10.02
N GLU A 36 13.18 0.57 -10.13
CA GLU A 36 14.08 1.53 -10.79
C GLU A 36 15.37 1.77 -9.99
N ASP A 37 15.30 1.73 -8.66
CA ASP A 37 16.47 1.80 -7.77
C ASP A 37 17.27 0.48 -7.72
N GLN A 38 16.67 -0.62 -8.21
CA GLN A 38 17.35 -1.91 -8.40
C GLN A 38 18.17 -1.94 -9.69
N GLY A 39 19.10 -0.98 -9.86
CA GLY A 39 20.31 -1.17 -10.68
C GLY A 39 21.27 -2.23 -10.10
N LEU A 40 20.70 -3.23 -9.43
CA LEU A 40 21.38 -4.32 -8.77
C LEU A 40 21.40 -5.50 -9.73
N ASP A 41 22.59 -6.06 -9.91
CA ASP A 41 22.81 -7.31 -10.62
C ASP A 41 21.77 -8.35 -10.13
N PRO A 42 20.94 -8.94 -11.02
CA PRO A 42 19.96 -9.96 -10.63
C PRO A 42 20.60 -11.18 -9.97
N ASP A 43 21.91 -11.38 -10.13
CA ASP A 43 22.70 -12.43 -9.47
C ASP A 43 23.37 -11.97 -8.16
N ALA A 44 23.23 -10.70 -7.76
CA ALA A 44 23.74 -10.22 -6.48
C ALA A 44 22.93 -10.79 -5.32
N ALA A 45 23.64 -11.41 -4.37
CA ALA A 45 23.03 -11.88 -3.13
C ALA A 45 22.36 -10.72 -2.37
N PRO A 46 21.11 -10.86 -1.89
CA PRO A 46 20.44 -9.79 -1.13
C PRO A 46 21.26 -9.41 0.09
N GLN A 47 21.66 -8.14 0.17
CA GLN A 47 22.55 -7.65 1.23
C GLN A 47 21.81 -7.43 2.57
N ALA A 48 20.50 -7.23 2.51
CA ALA A 48 19.65 -7.09 3.68
C ALA A 48 18.27 -7.69 3.39
N TYR A 49 17.87 -8.67 4.19
CA TYR A 49 16.48 -9.07 4.31
C TYR A 49 15.84 -8.24 5.42
N LEU A 50 14.56 -7.86 5.25
CA LEU A 50 13.77 -7.30 6.34
C LEU A 50 13.83 -8.28 7.52
N SER A 51 14.60 -7.94 8.55
CA SER A 51 14.95 -8.87 9.64
C SER A 51 13.76 -9.23 10.54
N GLY A 52 12.62 -8.58 10.35
CA GLY A 52 11.44 -8.69 11.21
C GLY A 52 11.69 -8.23 12.65
N ALA A 53 12.86 -7.66 12.95
CA ALA A 53 13.18 -7.20 14.28
C ALA A 53 12.30 -5.99 14.65
N PRO A 54 11.65 -5.99 15.83
CA PRO A 54 10.83 -4.87 16.25
C PRO A 54 11.66 -3.59 16.40
N ILE A 55 11.19 -2.48 15.83
CA ILE A 55 11.76 -1.15 16.05
C ILE A 55 11.46 -0.75 17.50
N ARG A 56 12.49 -0.73 18.36
CA ARG A 56 12.36 -0.17 19.72
C ARG A 56 12.55 1.34 19.62
N GLY A 57 11.46 2.10 19.74
CA GLY A 57 11.52 3.57 19.84
C GLY A 57 12.35 3.97 21.05
N GLY A 58 13.36 4.82 20.82
CA GLY A 58 14.30 5.28 21.84
C GLY A 58 13.63 6.16 22.90
N SER A 59 14.12 6.01 24.13
CA SER A 59 13.80 6.79 25.34
C SER A 59 14.25 8.25 25.28
#